data_AF-A0A921HK36-F1
#
_entry.id   AF-A0A921HK36-F1
#
_cell.length_a   1.000
_cell.length_b   1.000
_cell.length_c   1.000
_cell.angle_alpha   90.00
_cell.angle_beta   90.00
_cell.angle_gamma   90.00
#
_symmetry.space_group_name_H-M   'P 1'
#
loop_
_entity.id
_entity.type
_entity.pdbx_description
1 polymer ?
#
loop_
_entity_poly.entity_id
_entity_poly.type
_entity_poly.pdbx_seq_one_letter_code
_entity_poly.pdbx_strand_id
1 'polypeptide(L)'
;MKLKYLYGLISLAVLFSSCNQEEFTNDTIDYDTKNVIKLGSVQLDDFENNTLSRATYEGYATKFEYNDKLGLILIDQDGKQLANAPFTYSAVGWTNDNTAYYSSKIDKIIAYFPYNAQLSQNVVTLDAVKQTIEIATDQSSLDKFKQTDLLACEIEDPSPELNLQLKHVFSLMEFSATQQLEVEGETFNYNIAMSNVSFSIGETMYTPCNLNGGYVCMIKDNSSLQKDDFRYFYTIEGKSNVKTLTTDKTITSGTKYTFPCPAAGMGEPNTLSAGDFYCTSTSDKIVILPSIAATIPEGLTCKGIVFHVMDSNDSGSEWDTFLTNNQLAEANLPGYNGKHGLVVSLTTGEPLGIKNENKTDIESAYTTAGANADLYQSKDALCGYILSKALLNSNTLTNIFTALDNHKSENIANTTGWYCPSYQELENLMNELTIINQQMNIAQGEQITASPTLTYSGAGFWLIRPDLTYYNGDVTEAVRPICAF
;
A
#
# COMPACT_ATOMS: atom_id res chain seq x y z
N MET A 1 -20.12 -13.97 -61.91
CA MET A 1 -21.29 -14.83 -61.58
C MET A 1 -22.05 -14.21 -60.40
N LYS A 2 -23.32 -14.58 -60.17
CA LYS A 2 -24.20 -14.10 -59.07
C LYS A 2 -23.60 -14.42 -57.66
N LEU A 3 -23.90 -13.73 -56.53
CA LEU A 3 -24.71 -12.52 -56.23
C LEU A 3 -24.69 -12.12 -54.71
N LYS A 4 -24.48 -10.82 -54.35
CA LYS A 4 -24.62 -10.15 -53.00
C LYS A 4 -23.69 -10.69 -51.88
N TYR A 5 -23.46 -10.06 -50.70
CA TYR A 5 -23.96 -8.86 -49.93
C TYR A 5 -22.73 -8.13 -49.30
N LEU A 6 -22.60 -6.82 -48.98
CA LEU A 6 -23.46 -5.60 -48.95
C LEU A 6 -24.38 -5.46 -47.69
N TYR A 7 -24.31 -4.52 -46.73
CA TYR A 7 -23.70 -3.17 -46.52
C TYR A 7 -23.05 -3.07 -45.10
N GLY A 8 -22.44 -1.98 -44.57
CA GLY A 8 -22.15 -0.61 -45.04
C GLY A 8 -22.37 0.44 -43.91
N LEU A 9 -21.51 1.47 -43.80
CA LEU A 9 -21.58 2.52 -42.75
C LEU A 9 -22.69 3.57 -43.03
N ILE A 10 -23.00 4.43 -42.05
CA ILE A 10 -22.79 5.91 -42.12
C ILE A 10 -23.18 6.60 -40.79
N SER A 11 -22.48 7.68 -40.44
CA SER A 11 -22.83 8.60 -39.35
C SER A 11 -23.46 9.89 -39.89
N LEU A 12 -24.36 10.51 -39.12
CA LEU A 12 -24.71 11.93 -39.28
C LEU A 12 -25.22 12.51 -37.97
N ALA A 13 -25.12 13.83 -37.79
CA ALA A 13 -25.43 14.52 -36.54
C ALA A 13 -26.15 15.86 -36.78
N VAL A 14 -26.90 16.29 -35.75
CA VAL A 14 -27.50 17.62 -35.53
C VAL A 14 -28.54 18.12 -36.55
N LEU A 15 -29.78 18.28 -36.08
CA LEU A 15 -30.58 19.49 -36.31
C LEU A 15 -31.51 19.73 -35.11
N PHE A 16 -31.70 21.00 -34.74
CA PHE A 16 -32.67 21.43 -33.72
C PHE A 16 -33.99 21.84 -34.39
N SER A 17 -35.12 21.64 -33.71
CA SER A 17 -36.41 22.31 -33.97
C SER A 17 -37.31 22.25 -32.73
N SER A 18 -38.23 23.22 -32.61
CA SER A 18 -39.07 23.45 -31.42
C SER A 18 -40.57 23.39 -31.73
N CYS A 19 -41.38 23.50 -30.67
CA CYS A 19 -42.84 23.75 -30.63
C CYS A 19 -43.78 22.53 -30.47
N ASN A 20 -44.14 22.30 -29.19
CA ASN A 20 -45.49 22.23 -28.61
C ASN A 20 -46.56 21.19 -29.06
N GLN A 21 -47.03 20.50 -28.00
CA GLN A 21 -48.41 20.10 -27.67
C GLN A 21 -49.14 19.00 -28.46
N GLU A 22 -49.33 17.91 -27.69
CA GLU A 22 -50.60 17.23 -27.41
C GLU A 22 -51.02 15.98 -28.21
N GLU A 23 -50.97 14.88 -27.43
CA GLU A 23 -51.95 13.80 -27.32
C GLU A 23 -52.18 12.85 -28.52
N PHE A 24 -51.48 11.72 -28.45
CA PHE A 24 -52.14 10.42 -28.61
C PHE A 24 -51.86 9.56 -27.39
N THR A 25 -52.91 9.17 -26.67
CA THR A 25 -52.82 8.15 -25.63
C THR A 25 -52.52 6.80 -26.27
N ASN A 26 -51.50 6.13 -25.75
CA ASN A 26 -51.18 4.76 -26.11
C ASN A 26 -50.97 4.01 -24.79
N ASP A 27 -51.90 3.11 -24.45
CA ASP A 27 -51.96 2.39 -23.17
C ASP A 27 -50.76 1.45 -22.98
N THR A 28 -49.64 2.07 -22.66
CA THR A 28 -48.44 1.42 -22.16
C THR A 28 -48.65 1.25 -20.65
N ILE A 29 -48.43 0.04 -20.13
CA ILE A 29 -48.48 -0.18 -18.68
C ILE A 29 -47.34 0.63 -18.05
N ASP A 30 -47.69 1.78 -17.46
CA ASP A 30 -46.76 2.63 -16.73
C ASP A 30 -46.32 1.87 -15.48
N TYR A 31 -45.10 1.33 -15.50
CA TYR A 31 -44.43 0.83 -14.30
C TYR A 31 -44.17 2.03 -13.40
N ASP A 32 -45.07 2.31 -12.47
CA ASP A 32 -45.10 3.56 -11.72
C ASP A 32 -43.86 3.75 -10.82
N THR A 33 -42.78 4.31 -11.42
CA THR A 33 -41.48 4.57 -10.78
C THR A 33 -41.53 5.61 -9.66
N LYS A 34 -42.73 6.14 -9.36
CA LYS A 34 -43.02 6.97 -8.17
C LYS A 34 -43.04 6.13 -6.89
N ASN A 35 -43.36 4.83 -6.99
CA ASN A 35 -43.56 3.93 -5.84
C ASN A 35 -42.42 2.92 -5.61
N VAL A 36 -41.28 3.03 -6.30
CA VAL A 36 -40.06 2.23 -6.00
C VAL A 36 -39.28 2.92 -4.88
N ILE A 37 -38.82 2.17 -3.87
CA ILE A 37 -37.99 2.75 -2.78
C ILE A 37 -36.63 3.18 -3.35
N LYS A 38 -36.22 4.41 -3.03
CA LYS A 38 -34.95 5.03 -3.48
C LYS A 38 -34.08 5.39 -2.29
N LEU A 39 -32.76 5.40 -2.49
CA LEU A 39 -31.80 5.95 -1.54
C LEU A 39 -31.28 7.27 -2.10
N GLY A 40 -31.65 8.40 -1.49
CA GLY A 40 -31.16 9.74 -1.85
C GLY A 40 -29.72 9.96 -1.39
N SER A 41 -29.35 9.35 -0.25
CA SER A 41 -27.97 9.23 0.20
C SER A 41 -27.74 7.96 1.02
N VAL A 42 -26.50 7.50 1.05
CA VAL A 42 -25.99 6.52 2.01
C VAL A 42 -24.68 7.05 2.54
N GLN A 43 -24.65 7.35 3.84
CA GLN A 43 -23.49 7.83 4.58
C GLN A 43 -23.11 6.80 5.65
N LEU A 44 -21.87 6.87 6.11
CA LEU A 44 -21.28 6.01 7.13
C LEU A 44 -20.60 6.89 8.18
N ASP A 45 -20.93 6.66 9.45
CA ASP A 45 -20.13 7.15 10.57
C ASP A 45 -19.00 6.15 10.87
N ASP A 46 -17.74 6.61 10.86
CA ASP A 46 -16.57 5.85 11.34
C ASP A 46 -16.69 5.61 12.86
N PHE A 47 -15.88 4.71 13.40
CA PHE A 47 -15.92 4.33 14.81
C PHE A 47 -15.69 5.50 15.77
N GLU A 48 -16.48 5.55 16.85
CA GLU A 48 -16.24 6.45 17.97
C GLU A 48 -14.88 6.14 18.62
N ASN A 49 -13.95 7.09 18.59
CA ASN A 49 -12.57 6.90 19.05
C ASN A 49 -12.49 6.91 20.59
N ASN A 50 -12.32 5.75 21.23
CA ASN A 50 -12.10 5.64 22.68
C ASN A 50 -10.59 5.54 22.99
N THR A 51 -9.91 6.67 22.74
CA THR A 51 -8.45 6.82 22.87
C THR A 51 -7.94 6.51 24.28
N LEU A 52 -7.31 5.33 24.45
CA LEU A 52 -6.50 5.02 25.65
C LEU A 52 -5.11 5.69 25.62
N SER A 53 -4.71 6.27 24.49
CA SER A 53 -3.56 7.19 24.33
C SER A 53 -3.87 8.24 23.25
N ARG A 54 -3.10 9.35 23.20
CA ARG A 54 -3.41 10.56 22.39
C ARG A 54 -3.21 10.43 20.86
N ALA A 55 -3.53 9.29 20.26
CA ALA A 55 -3.47 9.09 18.81
C ALA A 55 -4.87 8.86 18.22
N THR A 56 -5.28 9.74 17.31
CA THR A 56 -6.47 9.57 16.46
C THR A 56 -6.03 9.14 15.07
N TYR A 57 -6.64 8.07 14.56
CA TYR A 57 -6.47 7.60 13.19
C TYR A 57 -7.84 7.51 12.51
N GLU A 58 -7.97 8.24 11.40
CA GLU A 58 -9.03 8.07 10.39
C GLU A 58 -8.61 6.98 9.41
N GLY A 59 -9.58 6.29 8.77
CA GLY A 59 -9.29 5.41 7.63
C GLY A 59 -9.75 3.96 7.73
N TYR A 60 -10.44 3.56 8.81
CA TYR A 60 -11.12 2.26 8.88
C TYR A 60 -12.53 2.27 8.28
N ALA A 61 -13.07 3.45 7.94
CA ALA A 61 -14.36 3.60 7.29
C ALA A 61 -14.50 2.72 6.04
N THR A 62 -15.46 1.80 6.09
CA THR A 62 -15.79 0.87 5.00
C THR A 62 -16.18 1.62 3.72
N LYS A 63 -15.37 1.45 2.68
CA LYS A 63 -15.59 2.02 1.34
C LYS A 63 -16.36 1.02 0.49
N PHE A 64 -17.50 1.44 -0.06
CA PHE A 64 -18.33 0.57 -0.90
C PHE A 64 -17.69 0.33 -2.27
N GLU A 65 -17.65 -0.95 -2.67
CA GLU A 65 -17.05 -1.45 -3.91
C GLU A 65 -18.15 -1.87 -4.92
N TYR A 66 -17.81 -1.95 -6.21
CA TYR A 66 -18.79 -2.24 -7.26
C TYR A 66 -19.43 -3.63 -7.08
N ASN A 67 -20.76 -3.69 -7.05
CA ASN A 67 -21.62 -4.83 -6.67
C ASN A 67 -21.79 -5.10 -5.17
N ASP A 68 -21.30 -4.24 -4.26
CA ASP A 68 -21.68 -4.34 -2.84
C ASP A 68 -23.20 -4.30 -2.68
N LYS A 69 -23.71 -5.05 -1.69
CA LYS A 69 -25.15 -5.15 -1.42
C LYS A 69 -25.52 -4.76 0.00
N LEU A 70 -26.54 -3.91 0.11
CA LEU A 70 -27.20 -3.49 1.34
C LEU A 70 -28.62 -4.07 1.38
N GLY A 71 -29.10 -4.46 2.56
CA GLY A 71 -30.47 -4.91 2.79
C GLY A 71 -31.32 -3.85 3.47
N LEU A 72 -32.57 -3.70 3.04
CA LEU A 72 -33.63 -3.06 3.82
C LEU A 72 -34.61 -4.11 4.35
N ILE A 73 -34.60 -4.34 5.65
CA ILE A 73 -35.64 -5.09 6.35
C ILE A 73 -36.84 -4.15 6.49
N LEU A 74 -37.91 -4.42 5.74
CA LEU A 74 -39.15 -3.64 5.78
C LEU A 74 -40.09 -4.25 6.83
N ILE A 75 -40.61 -3.46 7.76
CA ILE A 75 -41.39 -3.92 8.91
C ILE A 75 -42.75 -3.20 8.94
N ASP A 76 -43.83 -3.92 9.29
CA ASP A 76 -45.19 -3.38 9.41
C ASP A 76 -45.62 -3.00 10.84
N GLN A 77 -46.79 -2.37 10.94
CA GLN A 77 -47.44 -1.92 12.18
C GLN A 77 -47.77 -3.03 13.19
N ASP A 78 -47.77 -4.31 12.77
CA ASP A 78 -47.88 -5.46 13.67
C ASP A 78 -46.50 -5.96 14.14
N GLY A 79 -45.41 -5.29 13.75
CA GLY A 79 -44.03 -5.68 14.02
C GLY A 79 -43.53 -6.86 13.16
N LYS A 80 -44.14 -7.11 11.99
CA LYS A 80 -43.80 -8.25 11.11
C LYS A 80 -42.94 -7.80 9.94
N GLN A 81 -42.05 -8.69 9.50
CA GLN A 81 -41.24 -8.44 8.31
C GLN A 81 -42.08 -8.58 7.03
N LEU A 82 -42.11 -7.51 6.23
CA LEU A 82 -42.69 -7.48 4.89
C LEU A 82 -41.71 -7.99 3.82
N ALA A 83 -40.42 -7.64 3.95
CA ALA A 83 -39.37 -8.04 2.99
C ALA A 83 -37.95 -7.94 3.60
N ASN A 84 -36.96 -8.49 2.89
CA ASN A 84 -35.55 -8.12 3.00
C ASN A 84 -35.04 -7.71 1.60
N ALA A 85 -35.05 -6.41 1.32
CA ALA A 85 -34.86 -5.86 -0.02
C ALA A 85 -33.39 -5.54 -0.32
N PRO A 86 -32.77 -6.16 -1.34
CA PRO A 86 -31.42 -5.82 -1.76
C PRO A 86 -31.36 -4.49 -2.55
N PHE A 87 -30.33 -3.72 -2.26
CA PHE A 87 -29.83 -2.60 -3.05
C PHE A 87 -28.38 -2.88 -3.44
N THR A 88 -28.01 -2.62 -4.68
CA THR A 88 -26.66 -2.86 -5.22
C THR A 88 -25.92 -1.54 -5.45
N TYR A 89 -24.67 -1.45 -5.02
CA TYR A 89 -23.81 -0.29 -5.28
C TYR A 89 -23.23 -0.34 -6.70
N SER A 90 -23.32 0.78 -7.41
CA SER A 90 -22.95 0.92 -8.82
C SER A 90 -22.27 2.27 -9.09
N ALA A 91 -21.77 2.45 -10.33
CA ALA A 91 -21.21 3.73 -10.78
C ALA A 91 -22.19 4.91 -10.78
N VAL A 92 -23.51 4.66 -10.59
CA VAL A 92 -24.54 5.70 -10.41
C VAL A 92 -25.10 5.76 -8.98
N GLY A 93 -24.40 5.14 -8.02
CA GLY A 93 -24.83 4.99 -6.63
C GLY A 93 -25.62 3.71 -6.38
N TRP A 94 -26.43 3.71 -5.32
CA TRP A 94 -27.20 2.53 -4.89
C TRP A 94 -28.50 2.37 -5.69
N THR A 95 -28.65 1.23 -6.35
CA THR A 95 -29.86 0.87 -7.11
C THR A 95 -30.66 -0.22 -6.41
N ASN A 96 -31.96 0.00 -6.24
CA ASN A 96 -32.94 -1.04 -5.89
C ASN A 96 -32.93 -2.12 -7.00
N ASP A 97 -32.85 -3.42 -6.65
CA ASP A 97 -32.84 -4.51 -7.64
C ASP A 97 -34.25 -4.75 -8.30
N ASN A 98 -35.09 -3.71 -8.34
CA ASN A 98 -36.53 -3.70 -8.69
C ASN A 98 -37.40 -4.65 -7.86
N THR A 99 -36.95 -5.01 -6.66
CA THR A 99 -37.64 -5.93 -5.75
C THR A 99 -38.52 -5.24 -4.70
N ALA A 100 -38.34 -3.94 -4.46
CA ALA A 100 -38.96 -3.25 -3.31
C ALA A 100 -39.71 -1.97 -3.68
N TYR A 101 -40.99 -1.94 -3.28
CA TYR A 101 -41.92 -0.84 -3.49
C TYR A 101 -42.33 -0.23 -2.16
N TYR A 102 -42.48 1.09 -2.15
CA TYR A 102 -43.01 1.83 -1.01
C TYR A 102 -44.47 1.49 -0.76
N SER A 103 -44.87 1.49 0.50
CA SER A 103 -46.25 1.25 0.91
C SER A 103 -46.48 1.89 2.28
N SER A 104 -47.65 2.51 2.49
CA SER A 104 -48.06 3.06 3.80
C SER A 104 -48.36 1.98 4.86
N LYS A 105 -47.89 0.75 4.64
CA LYS A 105 -47.84 -0.34 5.63
C LYS A 105 -46.45 -0.49 6.26
N ILE A 106 -45.42 0.10 5.66
CA ILE A 106 -44.06 0.06 6.20
C ILE A 106 -44.01 1.11 7.32
N ASP A 107 -43.86 0.65 8.55
CA ASP A 107 -43.83 1.45 9.77
C ASP A 107 -42.39 1.77 10.18
N LYS A 108 -41.51 0.77 9.99
CA LYS A 108 -40.08 0.81 10.30
C LYS A 108 -39.26 0.14 9.20
N ILE A 109 -38.03 0.63 9.01
CA ILE A 109 -36.98 0.00 8.20
C ILE A 109 -35.73 -0.20 9.04
N ILE A 110 -35.09 -1.36 8.92
CA ILE A 110 -33.71 -1.57 9.36
C ILE A 110 -32.86 -1.73 8.10
N ALA A 111 -32.00 -0.75 7.83
CA ALA A 111 -31.02 -0.83 6.76
C ALA A 111 -29.72 -1.44 7.29
N TYR A 112 -29.11 -2.37 6.55
CA TYR A 112 -27.89 -3.04 7.00
C TYR A 112 -26.95 -3.47 5.85
N PHE A 113 -25.66 -3.58 6.16
CA PHE A 113 -24.61 -4.09 5.29
C PHE A 113 -23.64 -4.96 6.11
N PRO A 114 -23.09 -6.06 5.57
CA PRO A 114 -23.36 -6.63 4.25
C PRO A 114 -24.73 -7.34 4.16
N TYR A 115 -25.35 -7.31 2.99
CA TYR A 115 -26.64 -7.97 2.74
C TYR A 115 -26.56 -9.49 2.90
N ASN A 116 -27.56 -10.05 3.58
CA ASN A 116 -27.72 -11.49 3.76
C ASN A 116 -29.04 -11.97 3.13
N ALA A 117 -28.95 -12.61 1.97
CA ALA A 117 -30.11 -13.17 1.25
C ALA A 117 -30.82 -14.33 1.98
N GLN A 118 -30.19 -14.93 3.00
CA GLN A 118 -30.71 -16.04 3.80
C GLN A 118 -31.26 -15.57 5.16
N LEU A 119 -31.38 -14.25 5.38
CA LEU A 119 -31.97 -13.68 6.59
C LEU A 119 -33.43 -14.14 6.76
N SER A 120 -33.76 -14.74 7.90
CA SER A 120 -35.09 -15.30 8.18
C SER A 120 -36.18 -14.23 8.36
N GLN A 121 -37.42 -14.53 7.97
CA GLN A 121 -38.59 -13.63 8.01
C GLN A 121 -39.06 -13.20 9.42
N ASN A 122 -38.31 -13.53 10.47
CA ASN A 122 -38.57 -13.14 11.85
C ASN A 122 -37.50 -12.20 12.43
N VAL A 123 -36.58 -11.69 11.59
CA VAL A 123 -35.56 -10.72 11.99
C VAL A 123 -36.13 -9.30 11.82
N VAL A 124 -36.67 -8.76 12.91
CA VAL A 124 -37.41 -7.48 12.95
C VAL A 124 -36.85 -6.47 13.98
N THR A 125 -35.65 -6.72 14.51
CA THR A 125 -34.94 -5.80 15.42
C THR A 125 -33.45 -5.80 15.10
N LEU A 126 -32.76 -4.69 15.36
CA LEU A 126 -31.30 -4.60 15.15
C LEU A 126 -30.54 -5.70 15.93
N ASP A 127 -30.95 -6.02 17.15
CA ASP A 127 -30.34 -7.12 17.94
C ASP A 127 -30.54 -8.50 17.31
N ALA A 128 -31.65 -8.72 16.59
CA ALA A 128 -31.84 -9.94 15.81
C ALA A 128 -30.92 -9.98 14.58
N VAL A 129 -30.63 -8.83 13.95
CA VAL A 129 -29.62 -8.72 12.88
C VAL A 129 -28.21 -9.01 13.44
N LYS A 130 -27.83 -8.41 14.58
CA LYS A 130 -26.56 -8.70 15.28
C LYS A 130 -26.36 -10.20 15.52
N GLN A 131 -27.42 -10.90 15.90
CA GLN A 131 -27.39 -12.35 16.16
C GLN A 131 -27.17 -13.21 14.90
N THR A 132 -27.36 -12.67 13.69
CA THR A 132 -27.04 -13.39 12.44
C THR A 132 -25.55 -13.34 12.06
N ILE A 133 -24.74 -12.53 12.75
CA ILE A 133 -23.30 -12.39 12.45
C ILE A 133 -22.47 -13.21 13.45
N GLU A 134 -21.75 -14.19 12.91
CA GLU A 134 -20.74 -14.95 13.65
C GLU A 134 -19.42 -14.19 13.66
N ILE A 135 -19.13 -13.52 14.78
CA ILE A 135 -17.80 -12.95 15.03
C ILE A 135 -16.86 -14.09 15.40
N ALA A 136 -16.20 -14.64 14.37
CA ALA A 136 -15.16 -15.64 14.52
C ALA A 136 -13.96 -15.10 15.31
N THR A 137 -13.25 -15.98 16.02
CA THR A 137 -12.03 -15.62 16.77
C THR A 137 -10.84 -15.37 15.84
N ASP A 138 -10.78 -16.08 14.72
CA ASP A 138 -9.83 -15.84 13.63
C ASP A 138 -10.43 -14.91 12.58
N GLN A 139 -9.92 -13.67 12.53
CA GLN A 139 -10.23 -12.65 11.53
C GLN A 139 -8.99 -12.28 10.71
N SER A 140 -7.96 -13.14 10.68
CA SER A 140 -6.62 -12.87 10.12
C SER A 140 -6.56 -12.38 8.66
N SER A 141 -7.60 -12.66 7.88
CA SER A 141 -7.71 -12.31 6.45
C SER A 141 -8.81 -11.27 6.23
N LEU A 142 -8.55 -10.28 5.36
CA LEU A 142 -9.45 -9.17 5.04
C LEU A 142 -10.91 -9.61 4.79
N ASP A 143 -11.15 -10.71 4.07
CA ASP A 143 -12.50 -11.20 3.77
C ASP A 143 -13.27 -11.61 5.04
N LYS A 144 -12.60 -12.22 6.02
CA LYS A 144 -13.22 -12.59 7.31
C LYS A 144 -13.57 -11.35 8.13
N PHE A 145 -12.68 -10.35 8.13
CA PHE A 145 -12.88 -9.08 8.80
C PHE A 145 -14.00 -8.24 8.15
N LYS A 146 -14.03 -8.14 6.81
CA LYS A 146 -15.14 -7.51 6.06
C LYS A 146 -16.49 -8.19 6.32
N GLN A 147 -16.51 -9.50 6.59
CA GLN A 147 -17.73 -10.26 6.92
C GLN A 147 -18.22 -10.07 8.36
N THR A 148 -17.38 -9.61 9.29
CA THR A 148 -17.78 -9.30 10.68
C THR A 148 -18.17 -7.83 10.89
N ASP A 149 -17.84 -6.93 9.94
CA ASP A 149 -18.27 -5.52 9.97
C ASP A 149 -19.75 -5.34 9.62
N LEU A 150 -20.62 -5.53 10.60
CA LEU A 150 -22.04 -5.18 10.48
C LEU A 150 -22.21 -3.66 10.61
N LEU A 151 -22.67 -3.04 9.52
CA LEU A 151 -23.16 -1.66 9.47
C LEU A 151 -24.69 -1.68 9.52
N ALA A 152 -25.33 -0.77 10.26
CA ALA A 152 -26.78 -0.61 10.20
C ALA A 152 -27.29 0.79 10.60
N CYS A 153 -28.55 1.06 10.25
CA CYS A 153 -29.36 2.12 10.85
C CYS A 153 -30.85 1.72 10.91
N GLU A 154 -31.61 2.32 11.83
CA GLU A 154 -33.06 2.15 11.92
C GLU A 154 -33.77 3.46 11.51
N ILE A 155 -34.90 3.33 10.81
CA ILE A 155 -35.73 4.44 10.32
C ILE A 155 -37.18 4.13 10.67
N GLU A 156 -37.77 4.93 11.57
CA GLU A 156 -39.21 4.97 11.84
C GLU A 156 -39.91 5.92 10.84
N ASP A 157 -41.22 5.75 10.60
CA ASP A 157 -42.03 6.58 9.69
C ASP A 157 -41.38 6.80 8.29
N PRO A 158 -40.98 5.73 7.57
CA PRO A 158 -40.15 5.86 6.38
C PRO A 158 -40.84 6.55 5.20
N SER A 159 -40.03 7.26 4.41
CA SER A 159 -40.41 7.92 3.15
C SER A 159 -40.12 7.03 1.92
N PRO A 160 -40.75 7.27 0.75
CA PRO A 160 -40.39 6.60 -0.51
C PRO A 160 -38.92 6.79 -0.92
N GLU A 161 -38.31 7.90 -0.48
CA GLU A 161 -36.89 8.20 -0.66
C GLU A 161 -36.21 8.30 0.72
N LEU A 162 -35.16 7.52 0.93
CA LEU A 162 -34.48 7.34 2.20
C LEU A 162 -33.07 7.94 2.15
N ASN A 163 -32.62 8.51 3.28
CA ASN A 163 -31.23 8.90 3.50
C ASN A 163 -30.71 8.03 4.65
N LEU A 164 -29.70 7.19 4.38
CA LEU A 164 -29.17 6.24 5.36
C LEU A 164 -27.94 6.83 6.07
N GLN A 165 -27.92 6.77 7.40
CA GLN A 165 -26.73 7.08 8.21
C GLN A 165 -26.28 5.79 8.91
N LEU A 166 -25.53 4.96 8.20
CA LEU A 166 -25.07 3.67 8.69
C LEU A 166 -24.01 3.86 9.79
N LYS A 167 -24.05 2.99 10.80
CA LYS A 167 -23.07 2.93 11.90
C LYS A 167 -22.54 1.53 12.08
N HIS A 168 -21.28 1.41 12.48
CA HIS A 168 -20.71 0.14 12.95
C HIS A 168 -21.49 -0.38 14.18
N VAL A 169 -22.01 -1.60 14.09
CA VAL A 169 -22.93 -2.21 15.08
C VAL A 169 -22.18 -3.06 16.11
N PHE A 170 -20.90 -3.34 15.85
CA PHE A 170 -19.95 -3.98 16.76
C PHE A 170 -18.83 -3.01 17.14
N SER A 171 -17.84 -3.48 17.90
CA SER A 171 -16.73 -2.65 18.36
C SER A 171 -15.41 -3.13 17.77
N LEU A 172 -14.49 -2.21 17.51
CA LEU A 172 -13.20 -2.51 16.90
C LEU A 172 -12.09 -2.55 17.97
N MET A 173 -11.39 -3.67 18.11
CA MET A 173 -10.07 -3.68 18.73
C MET A 173 -9.02 -3.31 17.69
N GLU A 174 -8.05 -2.48 18.08
CA GLU A 174 -6.88 -2.11 17.28
C GLU A 174 -5.61 -2.31 18.12
N PHE A 175 -4.63 -3.04 17.62
CA PHE A 175 -3.31 -3.23 18.22
C PHE A 175 -2.27 -2.62 17.30
N SER A 176 -1.60 -1.55 17.74
CA SER A 176 -0.62 -0.83 16.91
C SER A 176 0.62 -0.41 17.70
N ALA A 177 1.77 -0.51 17.05
CA ALA A 177 3.01 0.12 17.49
C ALA A 177 3.30 1.24 16.51
N THR A 178 3.42 2.48 16.99
CA THR A 178 3.52 3.67 16.12
C THR A 178 4.67 4.56 16.53
N GLN A 179 5.31 5.21 15.55
CA GLN A 179 6.36 6.19 15.75
C GLN A 179 6.14 7.43 14.87
N GLN A 180 6.78 8.52 15.29
CA GLN A 180 6.82 9.79 14.58
C GLN A 180 8.26 10.01 14.09
N LEU A 181 8.40 10.44 12.84
CA LEU A 181 9.66 10.88 12.24
C LEU A 181 9.53 12.37 11.91
N GLU A 182 10.46 13.19 12.39
CA GLU A 182 10.53 14.63 12.11
C GLU A 182 11.73 14.92 11.19
N VAL A 183 11.47 15.50 10.01
CA VAL A 183 12.52 15.88 9.03
C VAL A 183 12.29 17.32 8.58
N GLU A 184 13.23 18.21 8.91
CA GLU A 184 13.20 19.64 8.54
C GLU A 184 11.84 20.33 8.78
N GLY A 185 11.17 20.03 9.90
CA GLY A 185 9.87 20.58 10.27
C GLY A 185 8.64 19.92 9.62
N GLU A 186 8.82 18.89 8.79
CA GLU A 186 7.76 17.96 8.40
C GLU A 186 7.68 16.78 9.38
N THR A 187 6.49 16.21 9.55
CA THR A 187 6.19 15.15 10.50
C THR A 187 5.46 14.01 9.81
N PHE A 188 6.03 12.81 9.89
CA PHE A 188 5.47 11.58 9.33
C PHE A 188 5.18 10.60 10.45
N ASN A 189 3.94 10.13 10.55
CA ASN A 189 3.55 9.08 11.48
C ASN A 189 3.55 7.74 10.74
N TYR A 190 4.15 6.70 11.33
CA TYR A 190 4.23 5.38 10.73
C TYR A 190 3.92 4.26 11.72
N ASN A 191 3.28 3.20 11.21
CA ASN A 191 3.13 1.94 11.94
C ASN A 191 4.45 1.15 11.86
N ILE A 192 4.85 0.53 12.96
CA ILE A 192 5.99 -0.39 13.03
C ILE A 192 5.51 -1.79 12.63
N ALA A 193 6.32 -2.51 11.85
CA ALA A 193 6.09 -3.89 11.50
C ALA A 193 6.08 -4.77 12.75
N MET A 194 4.93 -5.39 13.03
CA MET A 194 4.76 -6.37 14.10
C MET A 194 4.53 -7.77 13.53
N SER A 195 4.76 -8.80 14.34
CA SER A 195 4.49 -10.20 14.02
C SER A 195 3.87 -10.92 15.24
N ASN A 196 3.33 -12.13 15.03
CA ASN A 196 2.71 -12.95 16.08
C ASN A 196 1.60 -12.25 16.89
N VAL A 197 0.93 -11.25 16.30
CA VAL A 197 -0.07 -10.43 17.00
C VAL A 197 -1.33 -11.25 17.25
N SER A 198 -1.76 -11.32 18.51
CA SER A 198 -2.95 -12.04 18.96
C SER A 198 -3.41 -11.51 20.31
N PHE A 199 -4.64 -11.83 20.71
CA PHE A 199 -5.14 -11.50 22.05
C PHE A 199 -6.00 -12.62 22.63
N SER A 200 -6.26 -12.55 23.94
CA SER A 200 -7.15 -13.44 24.66
C SER A 200 -8.23 -12.66 25.41
N ILE A 201 -9.42 -13.26 25.50
CA ILE A 201 -10.45 -12.91 26.49
C ILE A 201 -10.73 -14.21 27.25
N GLY A 202 -10.31 -14.28 28.51
CA GLY A 202 -10.20 -15.52 29.26
C GLY A 202 -9.32 -16.54 28.54
N GLU A 203 -9.82 -17.76 28.41
CA GLU A 203 -9.13 -18.86 27.68
C GLU A 203 -9.30 -18.78 26.15
N THR A 204 -10.12 -17.85 25.64
CA THR A 204 -10.39 -17.75 24.19
C THR A 204 -9.35 -16.87 23.50
N MET A 205 -8.54 -17.47 22.62
CA MET A 205 -7.59 -16.76 21.76
C MET A 205 -8.25 -16.22 20.48
N TYR A 206 -7.81 -15.03 20.05
CA TYR A 206 -8.26 -14.32 18.86
C TYR A 206 -7.06 -13.93 17.97
N THR A 207 -7.27 -13.93 16.65
CA THR A 207 -6.26 -13.57 15.64
C THR A 207 -6.75 -12.39 14.79
N PRO A 208 -6.22 -11.17 14.99
CA PRO A 208 -6.62 -9.98 14.23
C PRO A 208 -6.15 -9.97 12.77
N CYS A 209 -6.85 -9.23 11.91
CA CYS A 209 -6.41 -8.88 10.56
C CYS A 209 -5.28 -7.85 10.62
N ASN A 210 -4.24 -7.99 9.79
CA ASN A 210 -3.27 -6.90 9.58
C ASN A 210 -3.80 -5.94 8.50
N LEU A 211 -3.96 -4.66 8.85
CA LEU A 211 -4.20 -3.55 7.94
C LEU A 211 -3.07 -2.53 8.11
N ASN A 212 -2.11 -2.53 7.19
CA ASN A 212 -0.99 -1.57 7.13
C ASN A 212 -0.18 -1.44 8.44
N GLY A 213 -0.01 -2.55 9.19
CA GLY A 213 0.67 -2.59 10.49
C GLY A 213 -0.21 -2.31 11.71
N GLY A 214 -1.44 -1.81 11.52
CA GLY A 214 -2.49 -1.85 12.52
C GLY A 214 -3.16 -3.22 12.50
N TYR A 215 -3.24 -3.89 13.66
CA TYR A 215 -3.87 -5.21 13.77
C TYR A 215 -5.27 -5.08 14.35
N VAL A 216 -6.29 -5.38 13.57
CA VAL A 216 -7.70 -5.12 13.91
C VAL A 216 -8.57 -6.36 14.07
N CYS A 217 -9.57 -6.30 14.94
CA CYS A 217 -10.53 -7.39 15.16
C CYS A 217 -11.87 -6.83 15.62
N MET A 218 -12.97 -7.29 15.01
CA MET A 218 -14.33 -7.00 15.50
C MET A 218 -14.63 -7.85 16.74
N ILE A 219 -15.28 -7.24 17.73
CA ILE A 219 -15.74 -7.89 18.96
C ILE A 219 -17.20 -7.53 19.25
N LYS A 220 -17.92 -8.41 19.96
CA LYS A 220 -19.32 -8.15 20.35
C LYS A 220 -19.39 -7.03 21.39
N ASP A 221 -20.33 -6.13 21.17
CA ASP A 221 -20.64 -5.03 22.07
C ASP A 221 -21.28 -5.51 23.38
N ASN A 222 -21.24 -4.66 24.41
CA ASN A 222 -21.65 -4.96 25.78
C ASN A 222 -20.84 -6.07 26.49
N SER A 223 -19.72 -6.50 25.89
CA SER A 223 -18.71 -7.29 26.57
C SER A 223 -17.97 -6.44 27.61
N SER A 224 -17.49 -7.08 28.68
CA SER A 224 -16.62 -6.46 29.67
C SER A 224 -15.25 -7.12 29.58
N LEU A 225 -14.22 -6.36 29.19
CA LEU A 225 -12.85 -6.81 29.31
C LEU A 225 -12.45 -6.68 30.77
N GLN A 226 -12.39 -7.81 31.47
CA GLN A 226 -11.93 -7.86 32.85
C GLN A 226 -10.39 -7.74 32.89
N LYS A 227 -9.91 -7.08 33.94
CA LYS A 227 -8.48 -7.01 34.25
C LYS A 227 -7.88 -8.41 34.38
N ASP A 228 -6.66 -8.59 33.86
CA ASP A 228 -5.86 -9.84 33.89
C ASP A 228 -6.46 -11.04 33.13
N ASP A 229 -7.73 -10.96 32.73
CA ASP A 229 -8.46 -11.86 31.83
C ASP A 229 -8.27 -11.49 30.35
N PHE A 230 -8.23 -10.19 30.04
CA PHE A 230 -7.81 -9.69 28.72
C PHE A 230 -6.28 -9.55 28.62
N ARG A 231 -5.68 -10.17 27.60
CA ARG A 231 -4.23 -10.07 27.32
C ARG A 231 -3.96 -9.95 25.84
N TYR A 232 -2.93 -9.23 25.44
CA TYR A 232 -2.48 -9.15 24.06
C TYR A 232 -0.99 -9.41 23.93
N PHE A 233 -0.63 -10.04 22.82
CA PHE A 233 0.69 -10.56 22.49
C PHE A 233 1.13 -9.98 21.14
N TYR A 234 2.41 -9.64 21.02
CA TYR A 234 2.99 -9.10 19.79
C TYR A 234 4.51 -9.26 19.80
N THR A 235 5.13 -9.35 18.62
CA THR A 235 6.59 -9.44 18.46
C THR A 235 7.08 -8.31 17.57
N ILE A 236 8.10 -7.57 18.01
CA ILE A 236 8.80 -6.51 17.26
C ILE A 236 10.30 -6.80 17.35
N GLU A 237 11.05 -6.77 16.24
CA GLU A 237 12.49 -7.13 16.19
C GLU A 237 12.79 -8.49 16.88
N GLY A 238 11.91 -9.49 16.74
CA GLY A 238 12.03 -10.78 17.43
C GLY A 238 11.77 -10.75 18.95
N LYS A 239 11.64 -9.57 19.56
CA LYS A 239 11.30 -9.37 20.98
C LYS A 239 9.79 -9.59 21.18
N SER A 240 9.42 -10.75 21.71
CA SER A 240 8.01 -11.06 22.01
C SER A 240 7.56 -10.40 23.32
N ASN A 241 6.39 -9.78 23.29
CA ASN A 241 5.79 -8.99 24.36
C ASN A 241 4.42 -9.56 24.76
N VAL A 242 4.03 -9.32 26.01
CA VAL A 242 2.66 -9.53 26.51
C VAL A 242 2.22 -8.33 27.35
N LYS A 243 0.94 -7.96 27.25
CA LYS A 243 0.30 -6.87 27.99
C LYS A 243 -1.10 -7.29 28.46
N THR A 244 -1.64 -6.54 29.43
CA THR A 244 -2.96 -6.73 30.07
C THR A 244 -3.59 -5.34 30.31
N LEU A 245 -4.89 -5.30 30.60
CA LEU A 245 -5.54 -4.10 31.12
C LEU A 245 -5.06 -3.76 32.54
N THR A 246 -5.00 -2.47 32.86
CA THR A 246 -4.73 -1.99 34.24
C THR A 246 -6.00 -1.93 35.10
N THR A 247 -7.15 -1.71 34.45
CA THR A 247 -8.51 -1.64 34.99
C THR A 247 -9.49 -2.19 33.95
N ASP A 248 -10.63 -2.72 34.40
CA ASP A 248 -11.70 -3.22 33.52
C ASP A 248 -12.16 -2.19 32.48
N LYS A 249 -12.65 -2.68 31.33
CA LYS A 249 -13.16 -1.85 30.23
C LYS A 249 -14.47 -2.42 29.66
N THR A 250 -15.56 -1.68 29.80
CA THR A 250 -16.83 -1.97 29.10
C THR A 250 -16.69 -1.61 27.62
N ILE A 251 -17.18 -2.50 26.76
CA ILE A 251 -17.17 -2.36 25.30
C ILE A 251 -18.53 -1.85 24.81
N THR A 252 -18.53 -0.74 24.07
CA THR A 252 -19.73 -0.08 23.53
C THR A 252 -19.80 -0.22 22.01
N SER A 253 -21.02 -0.40 21.49
CA SER A 253 -21.31 -0.52 20.05
C SER A 253 -20.72 0.66 19.26
N GLY A 254 -20.14 0.39 18.09
CA GLY A 254 -19.59 1.43 17.20
C GLY A 254 -18.33 2.12 17.72
N THR A 255 -17.68 1.60 18.77
CA THR A 255 -16.50 2.21 19.40
C THR A 255 -15.20 1.50 19.01
N LYS A 256 -14.13 2.26 18.72
CA LYS A 256 -12.76 1.74 18.52
C LYS A 256 -11.94 1.83 19.81
N TYR A 257 -11.22 0.75 20.12
CA TYR A 257 -10.34 0.60 21.27
C TYR A 257 -8.91 0.31 20.82
N THR A 258 -8.09 1.35 20.79
CA THR A 258 -6.66 1.26 20.46
C THR A 258 -5.84 0.81 21.68
N PHE A 259 -5.22 -0.36 21.56
CA PHE A 259 -4.28 -0.93 22.51
C PHE A 259 -2.85 -0.68 22.00
N PRO A 260 -2.11 0.29 22.59
CA PRO A 260 -0.76 0.58 22.14
C PRO A 260 0.15 -0.62 22.42
N CYS A 261 1.08 -0.88 21.50
CA CYS A 261 2.11 -1.90 21.60
C CYS A 261 3.48 -1.20 21.73
N PRO A 262 3.93 -0.80 22.94
CA PRO A 262 5.08 0.07 23.10
C PRO A 262 6.38 -0.54 22.55
N ALA A 263 7.04 0.23 21.70
CA ALA A 263 8.27 -0.12 20.99
C ALA A 263 9.50 0.12 21.90
N ALA A 264 9.50 -0.51 23.07
CA ALA A 264 10.48 -0.24 24.13
C ALA A 264 11.87 -0.81 23.81
N GLY A 265 12.88 0.07 23.68
CA GLY A 265 14.24 -0.34 23.34
C GLY A 265 14.42 -0.74 21.87
N MET A 266 13.67 -0.08 20.98
CA MET A 266 14.00 0.04 19.55
C MET A 266 15.07 1.13 19.35
N GLY A 267 15.72 1.16 18.19
CA GLY A 267 16.66 2.24 17.84
C GLY A 267 15.99 3.60 17.68
N GLU A 268 16.76 4.68 17.87
CA GLU A 268 16.33 6.04 17.52
C GLU A 268 15.98 6.10 16.02
N PRO A 269 14.87 6.74 15.61
CA PRO A 269 14.34 6.68 14.24
C PRO A 269 15.18 7.43 13.18
N ASN A 270 16.46 7.70 13.47
CA ASN A 270 17.39 8.48 12.66
C ASN A 270 18.73 7.77 12.37
N THR A 271 18.90 6.51 12.79
CA THR A 271 20.10 5.72 12.45
C THR A 271 19.98 5.08 11.07
N LEU A 272 20.72 5.61 10.08
CA LEU A 272 20.79 5.04 8.73
C LEU A 272 21.35 3.61 8.73
N SER A 273 20.67 2.69 8.05
CA SER A 273 20.97 1.26 7.99
C SER A 273 20.54 0.62 6.66
N ALA A 274 21.06 -0.58 6.37
CA ALA A 274 20.60 -1.36 5.23
C ALA A 274 19.16 -1.87 5.47
N GLY A 275 18.33 -1.79 4.43
CA GLY A 275 16.90 -2.03 4.47
C GLY A 275 16.05 -0.78 4.76
N ASP A 276 16.63 0.39 5.06
CA ASP A 276 15.83 1.60 5.24
C ASP A 276 15.28 2.11 3.90
N PHE A 277 14.08 2.69 3.93
CA PHE A 277 13.44 3.23 2.73
C PHE A 277 13.96 4.63 2.45
N TYR A 278 14.56 4.83 1.27
CA TYR A 278 14.92 6.16 0.78
C TYR A 278 13.69 6.78 0.12
N CYS A 279 13.15 7.84 0.72
CA CYS A 279 11.92 8.50 0.30
C CYS A 279 12.14 9.99 0.00
N THR A 280 11.25 10.55 -0.81
CA THR A 280 11.08 12.01 -0.98
C THR A 280 9.71 12.43 -0.45
N SER A 281 9.63 13.53 0.31
CA SER A 281 8.33 14.11 0.70
C SER A 281 7.68 14.91 -0.44
N THR A 282 6.44 15.37 -0.23
CA THR A 282 5.75 16.30 -1.15
C THR A 282 6.44 17.67 -1.28
N SER A 283 7.44 17.97 -0.45
CA SER A 283 8.30 19.15 -0.52
C SER A 283 9.66 18.87 -1.21
N ASP A 284 9.81 17.72 -1.88
CA ASP A 284 11.05 17.21 -2.48
C ASP A 284 12.21 16.99 -1.47
N LYS A 285 11.93 16.94 -0.17
CA LYS A 285 12.92 16.65 0.88
C LYS A 285 13.25 15.17 0.94
N ILE A 286 14.54 14.84 1.16
CA ILE A 286 15.00 13.48 1.41
C ILE A 286 14.57 13.04 2.82
N VAL A 287 13.94 11.88 2.92
CA VAL A 287 13.48 11.26 4.16
C VAL A 287 13.93 9.81 4.17
N ILE A 288 14.76 9.44 5.15
CA ILE A 288 15.06 8.03 5.43
C ILE A 288 14.01 7.52 6.41
N LEU A 289 13.09 6.70 5.91
CA LEU A 289 12.09 6.02 6.74
C LEU A 289 12.68 4.67 7.20
N PRO A 290 12.74 4.39 8.52
CA PRO A 290 13.35 3.17 9.02
C PRO A 290 12.73 1.88 8.47
N SER A 291 13.58 0.89 8.22
CA SER A 291 13.32 -0.50 7.81
C SER A 291 12.27 -1.24 8.66
N ILE A 292 12.04 -0.78 9.88
CA ILE A 292 11.01 -1.29 10.79
C ILE A 292 9.59 -0.78 10.46
N ALA A 293 9.39 0.09 9.46
CA ALA A 293 8.08 0.58 9.06
C ALA A 293 7.25 -0.48 8.34
N ALA A 294 5.96 -0.62 8.71
CA ALA A 294 5.05 -1.60 8.12
C ALA A 294 4.55 -1.21 6.71
N THR A 295 4.57 0.09 6.41
CA THR A 295 4.12 0.71 5.15
C THR A 295 4.80 2.06 4.97
N ILE A 296 4.90 2.54 3.73
CA ILE A 296 5.28 3.94 3.44
C ILE A 296 4.12 4.88 3.89
N PRO A 297 4.37 5.89 4.74
CA PRO A 297 3.37 6.89 5.13
C PRO A 297 2.85 7.73 3.96
N GLU A 298 1.62 8.24 4.12
CA GLU A 298 1.09 9.28 3.23
C GLU A 298 1.98 10.54 3.27
N GLY A 299 2.14 11.19 2.12
CA GLY A 299 3.05 12.32 1.94
C GLY A 299 4.50 11.95 1.64
N LEU A 300 4.87 10.65 1.68
CA LEU A 300 6.18 10.14 1.24
C LEU A 300 6.04 9.32 -0.05
N THR A 301 7.00 9.49 -0.95
CA THR A 301 7.20 8.64 -2.13
C THR A 301 8.53 7.90 -1.98
N CYS A 302 8.49 6.57 -1.87
CA CYS A 302 9.72 5.77 -1.86
C CYS A 302 10.37 5.79 -3.25
N LYS A 303 11.70 5.92 -3.30
CA LYS A 303 12.52 5.92 -4.52
C LYS A 303 13.40 4.69 -4.64
N GLY A 304 13.72 4.07 -3.51
CA GLY A 304 14.56 2.89 -3.43
C GLY A 304 14.82 2.47 -1.99
N ILE A 305 15.56 1.37 -1.84
CA ILE A 305 15.95 0.83 -0.53
C ILE A 305 17.45 1.08 -0.33
N VAL A 306 17.85 1.61 0.84
CA VAL A 306 19.25 1.71 1.24
C VAL A 306 19.80 0.29 1.41
N PHE A 307 20.93 -0.04 0.77
CA PHE A 307 21.57 -1.35 0.90
C PHE A 307 23.00 -1.29 1.44
N HIS A 308 23.62 -0.11 1.47
CA HIS A 308 24.99 0.08 1.94
C HIS A 308 25.16 1.45 2.59
N VAL A 309 26.02 1.55 3.61
CA VAL A 309 26.29 2.78 4.37
C VAL A 309 27.80 2.99 4.44
N MET A 310 28.28 4.13 3.94
CA MET A 310 29.71 4.35 3.64
C MET A 310 30.49 5.12 4.71
N ASP A 311 29.82 5.66 5.74
CA ASP A 311 30.48 6.38 6.84
C ASP A 311 30.87 5.46 8.00
N SER A 312 32.13 5.02 8.00
CA SER A 312 32.79 4.52 9.20
C SER A 312 32.86 5.59 10.30
N ASN A 313 32.90 5.16 11.57
CA ASN A 313 33.28 6.05 12.68
C ASN A 313 34.81 6.24 12.79
N ASP A 314 35.58 5.48 12.00
CA ASP A 314 37.04 5.56 11.89
C ASP A 314 37.47 6.48 10.73
N SER A 315 38.68 7.03 10.85
CA SER A 315 39.23 8.04 9.93
C SER A 315 39.71 7.45 8.60
N GLY A 316 39.24 8.01 7.48
CA GLY A 316 39.47 7.49 6.13
C GLY A 316 38.28 6.64 5.71
N SER A 317 37.16 7.31 5.41
CA SER A 317 35.88 6.65 5.16
C SER A 317 35.85 5.96 3.79
N GLU A 318 34.93 5.00 3.65
CA GLU A 318 34.63 4.44 2.34
C GLU A 318 34.04 5.52 1.40
N TRP A 319 33.34 6.51 1.97
CA TRP A 319 32.84 7.68 1.25
C TRP A 319 33.95 8.55 0.65
N ASP A 320 35.02 8.85 1.39
CA ASP A 320 36.20 9.57 0.85
C ASP A 320 36.78 8.84 -0.38
N THR A 321 36.79 7.50 -0.32
CA THR A 321 37.27 6.62 -1.38
C THR A 321 36.31 6.57 -2.57
N PHE A 322 35.00 6.50 -2.31
CA PHE A 322 33.94 6.59 -3.32
C PHE A 322 34.02 7.92 -4.09
N LEU A 323 34.09 9.05 -3.38
CA LEU A 323 34.21 10.38 -3.99
C LEU A 323 35.47 10.49 -4.87
N THR A 324 36.60 9.96 -4.38
CA THR A 324 37.88 9.95 -5.10
C THR A 324 37.81 9.10 -6.36
N ASN A 325 37.34 7.85 -6.27
CA ASN A 325 37.19 6.93 -7.40
C ASN A 325 36.25 7.50 -8.48
N ASN A 326 35.18 8.17 -8.07
CA ASN A 326 34.13 8.64 -8.95
C ASN A 326 34.29 10.09 -9.45
N GLN A 327 35.36 10.77 -9.03
CA GLN A 327 35.63 12.20 -9.31
C GLN A 327 34.45 13.11 -8.93
N LEU A 328 33.90 12.87 -7.75
CA LEU A 328 32.77 13.60 -7.18
C LEU A 328 33.24 14.65 -6.17
N ALA A 329 32.35 15.59 -5.84
CA ALA A 329 32.60 16.61 -4.82
C ALA A 329 31.43 16.61 -3.83
N GLU A 330 31.76 16.36 -2.56
CA GLU A 330 30.89 16.27 -1.37
C GLU A 330 29.82 17.38 -1.31
N ALA A 331 30.16 18.61 -1.73
CA ALA A 331 29.25 19.75 -1.74
C ALA A 331 27.97 19.58 -2.60
N ASN A 332 27.87 18.52 -3.42
CA ASN A 332 26.66 18.16 -4.18
C ASN A 332 25.96 16.89 -3.65
N LEU A 333 26.55 16.21 -2.66
CA LEU A 333 26.15 14.94 -2.06
C LEU A 333 26.29 15.04 -0.52
N PRO A 334 25.43 15.84 0.15
CA PRO A 334 25.52 16.15 1.58
C PRO A 334 25.00 15.02 2.51
N GLY A 335 24.55 13.88 1.96
CA GLY A 335 23.95 12.81 2.73
C GLY A 335 22.60 13.17 3.37
N TYR A 336 22.05 12.20 4.10
CA TYR A 336 20.97 12.41 5.07
C TYR A 336 21.59 12.70 6.44
N ASN A 337 21.44 13.91 6.96
CA ASN A 337 22.07 14.35 8.22
C ASN A 337 23.61 14.18 8.24
N GLY A 338 24.28 14.31 7.08
CA GLY A 338 25.71 14.03 6.95
C GLY A 338 26.07 12.55 7.02
N LYS A 339 25.14 11.68 6.59
CA LYS A 339 25.35 10.24 6.38
C LYS A 339 25.00 9.82 4.96
N HIS A 340 25.90 9.04 4.37
CA HIS A 340 25.98 8.72 2.96
C HIS A 340 25.86 7.21 2.76
N GLY A 341 25.24 6.81 1.65
CA GLY A 341 24.95 5.41 1.38
C GLY A 341 24.63 5.14 -0.07
N LEU A 342 24.34 3.86 -0.36
CA LEU A 342 23.89 3.41 -1.66
C LEU A 342 22.43 2.95 -1.58
N VAL A 343 21.63 3.38 -2.55
CA VAL A 343 20.21 3.07 -2.69
C VAL A 343 20.01 2.29 -3.98
N VAL A 344 19.22 1.22 -3.94
CA VAL A 344 18.79 0.49 -5.15
C VAL A 344 17.38 0.89 -5.55
N SER A 345 17.16 1.11 -6.85
CA SER A 345 15.86 1.51 -7.40
C SER A 345 14.79 0.43 -7.23
N LEU A 346 13.53 0.86 -7.07
CA LEU A 346 12.36 -0.02 -6.98
C LEU A 346 12.02 -0.72 -8.31
N THR A 347 12.63 -0.33 -9.44
CA THR A 347 12.30 -0.82 -10.80
C THR A 347 13.52 -1.33 -11.55
N THR A 348 13.30 -2.11 -12.61
CA THR A 348 14.38 -2.60 -13.50
C THR A 348 14.86 -1.49 -14.42
N GLY A 349 16.18 -1.34 -14.54
CA GLY A 349 16.78 -0.77 -15.75
C GLY A 349 16.74 -1.82 -16.87
N GLU A 350 17.02 -1.43 -18.11
CA GLU A 350 17.18 -2.41 -19.19
C GLU A 350 18.51 -3.20 -19.03
N PRO A 351 18.78 -4.23 -19.84
CA PRO A 351 20.11 -4.85 -19.90
C PRO A 351 21.20 -3.84 -20.28
N LEU A 352 22.49 -4.17 -20.06
CA LEU A 352 23.61 -3.24 -20.36
C LEU A 352 23.62 -2.75 -21.81
N GLY A 353 23.17 -3.59 -22.77
CA GLY A 353 23.13 -3.31 -24.21
C GLY A 353 24.49 -3.32 -24.91
N ILE A 354 25.56 -2.96 -24.21
CA ILE A 354 26.97 -3.10 -24.64
C ILE A 354 27.49 -4.54 -24.48
N LYS A 355 28.41 -4.94 -25.37
CA LYS A 355 28.93 -6.31 -25.49
C LYS A 355 30.47 -6.35 -25.55
N ASN A 356 31.05 -7.54 -25.42
CA ASN A 356 32.50 -7.76 -25.51
C ASN A 356 33.13 -7.33 -26.85
N GLU A 357 32.35 -7.23 -27.93
CA GLU A 357 32.82 -6.68 -29.21
C GLU A 357 33.08 -5.16 -29.16
N ASN A 358 32.45 -4.43 -28.22
CA ASN A 358 32.68 -3.01 -27.99
C ASN A 358 33.90 -2.73 -27.09
N LYS A 359 34.72 -3.75 -26.76
CA LYS A 359 35.80 -3.68 -25.76
C LYS A 359 36.68 -2.43 -25.88
N THR A 360 37.17 -2.13 -27.08
CA THR A 360 38.11 -1.00 -27.28
C THR A 360 37.43 0.36 -27.06
N ASP A 361 36.16 0.50 -27.44
CA ASP A 361 35.37 1.70 -27.13
C ASP A 361 35.13 1.83 -25.62
N ILE A 362 34.84 0.72 -24.92
CA ILE A 362 34.61 0.69 -23.46
C ILE A 362 35.87 1.10 -22.70
N GLU A 363 37.01 0.43 -22.96
CA GLU A 363 38.29 0.73 -22.33
C GLU A 363 38.75 2.17 -22.64
N SER A 364 38.48 2.66 -23.85
CA SER A 364 38.75 4.06 -24.24
C SER A 364 37.84 5.05 -23.51
N ALA A 365 36.56 4.75 -23.36
CA ALA A 365 35.60 5.60 -22.65
C ALA A 365 35.95 5.72 -21.16
N TYR A 366 36.22 4.59 -20.49
CA TYR A 366 36.67 4.55 -19.10
C TYR A 366 37.97 5.35 -18.90
N THR A 367 38.98 5.12 -19.75
CA THR A 367 40.25 5.87 -19.69
C THR A 367 40.05 7.36 -19.93
N THR A 368 39.14 7.75 -20.84
CA THR A 368 38.83 9.17 -21.13
C THR A 368 38.12 9.85 -19.97
N ALA A 369 37.27 9.13 -19.23
CA ALA A 369 36.67 9.61 -17.99
C ALA A 369 37.66 9.65 -16.80
N GLY A 370 38.87 9.11 -16.95
CA GLY A 370 39.88 9.04 -15.90
C GLY A 370 39.81 7.78 -15.02
N ALA A 371 38.94 6.83 -15.33
CA ALA A 371 38.97 5.50 -14.72
C ALA A 371 40.11 4.68 -15.37
N ASN A 372 41.16 4.40 -14.60
CA ASN A 372 42.30 3.62 -15.09
C ASN A 372 42.01 2.12 -15.12
N ALA A 373 42.92 1.34 -15.71
CA ALA A 373 42.78 -0.11 -15.86
C ALA A 373 42.62 -0.85 -14.53
N ASP A 374 43.27 -0.38 -13.47
CA ASP A 374 43.16 -0.97 -12.13
C ASP A 374 41.77 -0.73 -11.53
N LEU A 375 41.17 0.46 -11.76
CA LEU A 375 39.85 0.82 -11.25
C LEU A 375 38.70 0.11 -11.97
N TYR A 376 38.68 0.10 -13.32
CA TYR A 376 37.56 -0.49 -14.06
C TYR A 376 37.58 -2.02 -14.14
N GLN A 377 38.73 -2.65 -13.84
CA GLN A 377 38.84 -4.10 -13.64
C GLN A 377 38.72 -4.50 -12.16
N SER A 378 38.69 -3.54 -11.24
CA SER A 378 38.60 -3.83 -9.80
C SER A 378 37.29 -4.53 -9.46
N LYS A 379 37.41 -5.55 -8.59
CA LYS A 379 36.27 -6.10 -7.89
C LYS A 379 35.94 -5.34 -6.61
N ASP A 380 36.94 -4.71 -6.00
CA ASP A 380 36.87 -4.18 -4.64
C ASP A 380 36.53 -2.68 -4.59
N ALA A 381 36.31 -2.04 -5.75
CA ALA A 381 36.06 -0.61 -5.87
C ALA A 381 34.59 -0.27 -6.10
N LEU A 382 34.05 0.63 -5.28
CA LEU A 382 32.83 1.37 -5.59
C LEU A 382 33.15 2.41 -6.70
N CYS A 383 32.70 2.13 -7.93
CA CYS A 383 33.02 2.92 -9.13
C CYS A 383 31.93 2.90 -10.22
N GLY A 384 30.72 2.40 -9.95
CA GLY A 384 29.68 2.24 -10.97
C GLY A 384 29.23 3.57 -11.59
N TYR A 385 29.30 4.66 -10.83
CA TYR A 385 28.95 6.00 -11.32
C TYR A 385 29.90 6.48 -12.42
N ILE A 386 31.22 6.48 -12.18
CA ILE A 386 32.20 6.94 -13.19
C ILE A 386 32.18 6.07 -14.44
N LEU A 387 32.00 4.75 -14.28
CA LEU A 387 31.87 3.83 -15.41
C LEU A 387 30.57 4.09 -16.20
N SER A 388 29.42 4.23 -15.55
CA SER A 388 28.15 4.57 -16.22
C SER A 388 28.23 5.89 -16.96
N LYS A 389 28.81 6.90 -16.32
CA LYS A 389 29.02 8.24 -16.87
C LYS A 389 29.97 8.23 -18.07
N ALA A 390 30.98 7.38 -18.08
CA ALA A 390 31.87 7.20 -19.22
C ALA A 390 31.14 6.61 -20.44
N LEU A 391 30.27 5.62 -20.22
CA LEU A 391 29.47 4.98 -21.28
C LEU A 391 28.44 5.96 -21.86
N LEU A 392 27.70 6.67 -21.00
CA LEU A 392 26.72 7.70 -21.40
C LEU A 392 27.36 8.86 -22.18
N ASN A 393 28.59 9.27 -21.85
CA ASN A 393 29.30 10.35 -22.54
C ASN A 393 30.10 9.90 -23.77
N SER A 394 30.15 8.60 -24.07
CA SER A 394 30.88 8.09 -25.23
C SER A 394 30.05 8.21 -26.52
N ASN A 395 30.60 8.90 -27.52
CA ASN A 395 29.98 9.07 -28.84
C ASN A 395 29.64 7.74 -29.55
N THR A 396 30.33 6.64 -29.22
CA THR A 396 30.08 5.31 -29.79
C THR A 396 29.18 4.42 -28.93
N LEU A 397 29.12 4.64 -27.61
CA LEU A 397 28.39 3.76 -26.68
C LEU A 397 27.06 4.33 -26.17
N THR A 398 26.88 5.66 -26.17
CA THR A 398 25.70 6.34 -25.58
C THR A 398 24.35 5.86 -26.15
N ASN A 399 24.33 5.42 -27.42
CA ASN A 399 23.12 4.92 -28.09
C ASN A 399 22.90 3.41 -27.95
N ILE A 400 23.81 2.68 -27.28
CA ILE A 400 23.72 1.22 -27.04
C ILE A 400 23.87 0.83 -25.57
N PHE A 401 24.30 1.74 -24.69
CA PHE A 401 24.27 1.56 -23.25
C PHE A 401 22.86 1.82 -22.71
N THR A 402 22.04 0.77 -22.63
CA THR A 402 20.61 0.86 -22.30
C THR A 402 20.28 0.76 -20.81
N ALA A 403 21.26 0.43 -19.96
CA ALA A 403 21.11 0.11 -18.53
C ALA A 403 20.22 1.03 -17.68
N LEU A 404 20.02 2.29 -18.10
CA LEU A 404 19.35 3.35 -17.36
C LEU A 404 18.11 3.90 -18.10
N ASP A 405 17.67 3.25 -19.18
CA ASP A 405 16.61 3.76 -20.06
C ASP A 405 15.28 4.03 -19.33
N ASN A 406 14.90 3.16 -18.40
CA ASN A 406 13.69 3.30 -17.58
C ASN A 406 13.81 4.41 -16.50
N HIS A 407 15.02 4.94 -16.29
CA HIS A 407 15.36 5.91 -15.25
C HIS A 407 15.73 7.30 -15.79
N LYS A 408 15.83 7.46 -17.12
CA LYS A 408 16.24 8.71 -17.82
C LYS A 408 15.45 9.96 -17.44
N SER A 409 14.22 9.82 -16.97
CA SER A 409 13.34 10.92 -16.57
C SER A 409 13.28 11.19 -15.06
N GLU A 410 13.88 10.32 -14.23
CA GLU A 410 13.90 10.54 -12.79
C GLU A 410 15.16 11.30 -12.37
N ASN A 411 14.95 12.39 -11.63
CA ASN A 411 16.01 13.18 -11.01
C ASN A 411 15.73 13.25 -9.51
N ILE A 412 16.68 12.79 -8.70
CA ILE A 412 16.62 12.87 -7.24
C ILE A 412 17.68 13.88 -6.82
N ALA A 413 17.23 15.01 -6.26
CA ALA A 413 18.13 16.08 -5.82
C ALA A 413 19.15 15.55 -4.79
N ASN A 414 20.34 16.15 -4.77
CA ASN A 414 21.42 15.80 -3.84
C ASN A 414 21.90 14.33 -3.93
N THR A 415 21.70 13.67 -5.08
CA THR A 415 22.25 12.33 -5.38
C THR A 415 23.15 12.36 -6.62
N THR A 416 23.83 11.25 -6.88
CA THR A 416 24.55 11.01 -8.14
C THR A 416 23.63 10.95 -9.37
N GLY A 417 22.32 10.83 -9.18
CA GLY A 417 21.42 10.21 -10.16
C GLY A 417 21.63 8.69 -10.24
N TRP A 418 20.74 8.01 -10.97
CA TRP A 418 20.80 6.56 -11.17
C TRP A 418 21.98 6.15 -12.06
N TYR A 419 22.70 5.10 -11.66
CA TYR A 419 23.83 4.51 -12.39
C TYR A 419 23.84 2.97 -12.25
N CYS A 420 24.55 2.28 -13.14
CA CYS A 420 24.70 0.82 -13.09
C CYS A 420 25.86 0.46 -12.15
N PRO A 421 25.68 -0.47 -11.19
CA PRO A 421 26.69 -0.79 -10.18
C PRO A 421 27.98 -1.40 -10.75
N SER A 422 29.11 -1.15 -10.08
CA SER A 422 30.34 -1.93 -10.18
C SER A 422 30.19 -3.29 -9.48
N TYR A 423 31.24 -4.12 -9.51
CA TYR A 423 31.22 -5.42 -8.82
C TYR A 423 31.00 -5.27 -7.31
N GLN A 424 31.76 -4.43 -6.60
CA GLN A 424 31.61 -4.28 -5.14
C GLN A 424 30.24 -3.72 -4.76
N GLU A 425 29.74 -2.73 -5.51
CA GLU A 425 28.44 -2.11 -5.27
C GLU A 425 27.30 -3.14 -5.41
N LEU A 426 27.36 -4.02 -6.42
CA LEU A 426 26.38 -5.10 -6.53
C LEU A 426 26.63 -6.21 -5.51
N GLU A 427 27.87 -6.56 -5.17
CA GLU A 427 28.12 -7.59 -4.15
C GLU A 427 27.57 -7.17 -2.78
N ASN A 428 27.69 -5.88 -2.41
CA ASN A 428 27.08 -5.31 -1.20
C ASN A 428 25.54 -5.42 -1.25
N LEU A 429 24.92 -5.05 -2.38
CA LEU A 429 23.48 -5.19 -2.60
C LEU A 429 23.00 -6.65 -2.52
N MET A 430 23.79 -7.60 -3.04
CA MET A 430 23.43 -9.01 -3.07
C MET A 430 23.68 -9.72 -1.72
N ASN A 431 24.55 -9.19 -0.86
CA ASN A 431 24.67 -9.62 0.54
C ASN A 431 23.39 -9.30 1.35
N GLU A 432 22.86 -8.09 1.20
CA GLU A 432 21.65 -7.63 1.90
C GLU A 432 20.33 -8.05 1.21
N LEU A 433 20.40 -8.83 0.13
CA LEU A 433 19.27 -9.16 -0.75
C LEU A 433 18.02 -9.66 -0.03
N THR A 434 18.17 -10.37 1.09
CA THR A 434 17.03 -10.88 1.87
C THR A 434 16.22 -9.77 2.52
N ILE A 435 16.88 -8.75 3.12
CA ILE A 435 16.15 -7.59 3.66
C ILE A 435 15.68 -6.69 2.52
N ILE A 436 16.51 -6.42 1.51
CA ILE A 436 16.11 -5.59 0.36
C ILE A 436 14.85 -6.13 -0.32
N ASN A 437 14.77 -7.43 -0.63
CA ASN A 437 13.58 -8.01 -1.25
C ASN A 437 12.35 -8.05 -0.32
N GLN A 438 12.51 -8.00 1.01
CA GLN A 438 11.37 -7.81 1.93
C GLN A 438 10.83 -6.38 1.82
N GLN A 439 11.71 -5.38 1.81
CA GLN A 439 11.34 -3.97 1.75
C GLN A 439 10.81 -3.56 0.38
N MET A 440 11.30 -4.17 -0.72
CA MET A 440 10.71 -4.03 -2.06
C MET A 440 9.21 -4.36 -2.05
N ASN A 441 8.78 -5.41 -1.35
CA ASN A 441 7.35 -5.75 -1.28
C ASN A 441 6.52 -4.68 -0.55
N ILE A 442 7.09 -4.02 0.46
CA ILE A 442 6.42 -2.94 1.22
C ILE A 442 6.37 -1.64 0.41
N ALA A 443 7.45 -1.34 -0.33
CA ALA A 443 7.54 -0.21 -1.25
C ALA A 443 6.84 -0.43 -2.61
N GLN A 444 6.26 -1.61 -2.84
CA GLN A 444 5.66 -2.06 -4.12
C GLN A 444 6.65 -2.08 -5.30
N GLY A 445 7.94 -2.22 -5.01
CA GLY A 445 9.02 -2.41 -5.96
C GLY A 445 9.18 -3.86 -6.42
N GLU A 446 10.00 -4.04 -7.46
CA GLU A 446 10.31 -5.33 -8.04
C GLU A 446 11.39 -6.08 -7.26
N GLN A 447 11.22 -7.41 -7.10
CA GLN A 447 12.25 -8.24 -6.48
C GLN A 447 13.49 -8.40 -7.37
N ILE A 448 14.65 -8.42 -6.73
CA ILE A 448 15.96 -8.61 -7.34
C ILE A 448 16.27 -10.11 -7.39
N THR A 449 16.49 -10.65 -8.59
CA THR A 449 16.74 -12.08 -8.85
C THR A 449 18.10 -12.34 -9.54
N ALA A 450 18.71 -11.31 -10.11
CA ALA A 450 20.10 -11.18 -10.57
C ALA A 450 20.35 -9.70 -10.94
N SER A 451 21.59 -9.31 -11.20
CA SER A 451 21.92 -8.10 -11.98
C SER A 451 23.33 -8.23 -12.59
N PRO A 452 23.61 -7.61 -13.75
CA PRO A 452 24.98 -7.41 -14.24
C PRO A 452 25.65 -6.20 -13.58
N THR A 453 26.97 -6.08 -13.77
CA THR A 453 27.84 -5.00 -13.25
C THR A 453 28.67 -4.34 -14.35
N LEU A 454 29.22 -3.15 -14.06
CA LEU A 454 30.13 -2.43 -14.96
C LEU A 454 31.61 -2.76 -14.81
N THR A 455 32.02 -3.58 -13.83
CA THR A 455 33.40 -4.08 -13.74
C THR A 455 33.67 -4.94 -14.98
N TYR A 456 34.51 -4.45 -15.89
CA TYR A 456 34.78 -5.10 -17.15
C TYR A 456 36.11 -5.87 -17.07
N SER A 457 36.05 -7.19 -17.09
CA SER A 457 37.24 -8.03 -17.16
C SER A 457 37.69 -8.24 -18.62
N GLY A 458 38.90 -8.78 -18.82
CA GLY A 458 39.34 -9.23 -20.14
C GLY A 458 38.46 -10.30 -20.81
N ALA A 459 37.50 -10.89 -20.07
CA ALA A 459 36.51 -11.85 -20.55
C ALA A 459 35.08 -11.29 -20.64
N GLY A 460 34.83 -10.05 -20.20
CA GLY A 460 33.54 -9.37 -20.23
C GLY A 460 33.07 -8.80 -18.89
N PHE A 461 31.83 -8.31 -18.88
CA PHE A 461 31.13 -7.88 -17.67
C PHE A 461 30.70 -9.07 -16.80
N TRP A 462 30.58 -8.84 -15.49
CA TRP A 462 30.10 -9.85 -14.55
C TRP A 462 28.57 -9.78 -14.36
N LEU A 463 27.94 -10.95 -14.30
CA LEU A 463 26.61 -11.16 -13.71
C LEU A 463 26.80 -11.66 -12.27
N ILE A 464 26.04 -11.14 -11.31
CA ILE A 464 25.97 -11.67 -9.92
C ILE A 464 24.54 -12.15 -9.63
N ARG A 465 24.43 -13.26 -8.88
CA ARG A 465 23.19 -13.95 -8.53
C ARG A 465 22.91 -13.97 -7.01
N PRO A 466 21.67 -14.27 -6.58
CA PRO A 466 21.26 -14.33 -5.17
C PRO A 466 22.04 -15.30 -4.27
N ASP A 467 22.73 -16.27 -4.86
CA ASP A 467 23.61 -17.23 -4.20
C ASP A 467 25.09 -16.80 -4.24
N LEU A 468 25.35 -15.53 -4.56
CA LEU A 468 26.66 -14.93 -4.85
C LEU A 468 27.46 -15.64 -5.96
N THR A 469 26.81 -16.46 -6.79
CA THR A 469 27.47 -17.03 -7.97
C THR A 469 27.64 -15.97 -9.06
N TYR A 470 28.83 -15.94 -9.65
CA TYR A 470 29.19 -14.96 -10.67
C TYR A 470 29.57 -15.60 -12.02
N TYR A 471 29.36 -14.87 -13.11
CA TYR A 471 29.65 -15.32 -14.48
C TYR A 471 30.11 -14.16 -15.38
N ASN A 472 31.05 -14.40 -16.31
CA ASN A 472 31.39 -13.43 -17.37
C ASN A 472 30.53 -13.74 -18.61
N GLY A 473 29.79 -12.77 -19.15
CA GLY A 473 28.88 -13.07 -20.27
C GLY A 473 28.34 -11.89 -21.06
N ASP A 474 27.60 -12.24 -22.11
CA ASP A 474 26.73 -11.33 -22.87
C ASP A 474 25.46 -11.11 -22.05
N VAL A 475 25.41 -10.02 -21.30
CA VAL A 475 24.44 -9.82 -20.21
C VAL A 475 23.09 -9.31 -20.71
N THR A 476 22.22 -10.26 -21.05
CA THR A 476 20.79 -10.04 -21.38
C THR A 476 19.90 -9.85 -20.15
N GLU A 477 20.44 -10.00 -18.94
CA GLU A 477 19.73 -9.74 -17.68
C GLU A 477 19.60 -8.23 -17.45
N ALA A 478 18.45 -7.81 -16.92
CA ALA A 478 18.16 -6.43 -16.59
C ALA A 478 19.09 -5.89 -15.48
N VAL A 479 19.47 -4.61 -15.59
CA VAL A 479 20.23 -3.91 -14.55
C VAL A 479 19.31 -3.56 -13.38
N ARG A 480 19.85 -3.59 -12.16
CA ARG A 480 19.29 -2.88 -11.01
C ARG A 480 20.07 -1.57 -10.79
N PRO A 481 19.54 -0.41 -11.22
CA PRO A 481 20.24 0.85 -11.04
C PRO A 481 20.31 1.22 -9.56
N ILE A 482 21.42 1.86 -9.20
CA ILE A 482 21.68 2.36 -7.86
C ILE A 482 22.02 3.85 -7.91
N CYS A 483 21.91 4.56 -6.80
CA CYS A 483 22.44 5.91 -6.64
C CYS A 483 23.16 6.04 -5.29
N ALA A 484 24.04 7.04 -5.19
CA ALA A 484 24.63 7.47 -3.92
C ALA A 484 24.10 8.85 -3.54
N PHE A 485 24.02 9.12 -2.24
CA PHE A 485 23.47 10.34 -1.63
C PHE A 485 24.37 10.86 -0.52
#